data_AF-A0A517T8G5-F1
#
_entry.id   AF-A0A517T8G5-F1
#
_cell.length_a   1.000
_cell.length_b   1.000
_cell.length_c   1.000
_cell.angle_alpha   90.00
_cell.angle_beta   90.00
_cell.angle_gamma   90.00
#
_symmetry.space_group_name_H-M   'P 1'
#
loop_
_entity.id
_entity.type
_entity.pdbx_description
1 polymer ?
#
loop_
_entity_poly.entity_id
_entity_poly.type
_entity_poly.pdbx_seq_one_letter_code
_entity_poly.pdbx_strand_id
1 'polypeptide(L)'
;MRGNLTWHNTELAAREANGRGERELAIRLMAQSIDEARNPSLPWHELQSALAGSALFHEYVTRDYALAFRHYRESYAILCSNIGADSRESLSLAECMADCEKKLNDATG
;
A
#
# COMPACT_ATOMS: atom_id res chain seq x y z
N MET A 1 20.59 -10.74 -2.26
CA MET A 1 20.68 -10.01 -0.97
C MET A 1 19.58 -8.98 -0.98
N ARG A 2 18.52 -9.13 -0.17
CA ARG A 2 17.57 -8.02 0.05
C ARG A 2 18.35 -6.97 0.82
N GLY A 3 18.67 -5.86 0.18
CA GLY A 3 19.30 -4.71 0.84
C GLY A 3 18.44 -4.30 2.04
N ASN A 4 19.05 -3.67 3.03
CA ASN A 4 18.31 -3.10 4.15
C ASN A 4 17.51 -1.89 3.62
N LEU A 5 16.33 -2.17 3.05
CA LEU A 5 15.51 -1.18 2.35
C LEU A 5 14.85 -0.28 3.40
N THR A 6 15.18 1.01 3.38
CA THR A 6 14.67 2.01 4.33
C THR A 6 13.15 1.95 4.45
N TRP A 7 12.44 1.87 3.31
CA TRP A 7 10.98 1.82 3.29
C TRP A 7 10.40 0.61 4.03
N HIS A 8 11.06 -0.55 3.96
CA HIS A 8 10.58 -1.77 4.61
C HIS A 8 10.74 -1.68 6.13
N ASN A 9 11.83 -1.06 6.59
CA ASN A 9 12.01 -0.78 8.02
C ASN A 9 10.95 0.20 8.54
N THR A 10 10.65 1.24 7.76
CA THR A 10 9.60 2.21 8.10
C THR A 10 8.20 1.57 8.09
N GLU A 11 7.94 0.64 7.16
CA GLU A 11 6.70 -0.16 7.11
C GLU A 11 6.54 -1.02 8.38
N LEU A 12 7.62 -1.71 8.79
CA LEU A 12 7.63 -2.51 10.01
C LEU A 12 7.36 -1.63 11.24
N ALA A 13 7.99 -0.46 11.33
CA ALA A 13 7.76 0.50 12.39
C ALA A 13 6.30 0.99 12.41
N ALA A 14 5.67 1.18 11.25
CA ALA A 14 4.25 1.52 11.14
C ALA A 14 3.36 0.41 11.72
N ARG A 15 3.65 -0.86 11.40
CA ARG A 15 2.92 -2.02 11.94
C ARG A 15 3.09 -2.14 13.45
N GLU A 16 4.29 -1.92 13.97
CA GLU A 16 4.56 -1.92 15.41
C GLU A 16 3.84 -0.78 16.15
N ALA A 17 3.89 0.44 15.61
CA ALA A 17 3.14 1.58 16.16
C ALA A 17 1.64 1.27 16.23
N ASN A 18 1.09 0.65 15.19
CA ASN A 18 -0.30 0.20 15.21
C ASN A 18 -0.55 -0.88 16.27
N GLY A 19 0.35 -1.86 16.42
CA GLY A 19 0.27 -2.89 17.46
C GLY A 19 0.26 -2.32 18.89
N ARG A 20 0.85 -1.14 19.10
CA ARG A 20 0.80 -0.39 20.36
C ARG A 20 -0.45 0.50 20.50
N GLY A 21 -1.31 0.58 19.48
CA GLY A 21 -2.49 1.45 19.44
C GLY A 21 -2.19 2.90 19.02
N GLU A 22 -0.96 3.21 18.60
CA GLU A 22 -0.53 4.56 18.18
C GLU A 22 -0.92 4.83 16.72
N ARG A 23 -2.23 4.88 16.44
CA ARG A 23 -2.79 4.94 15.07
C ARG A 23 -2.27 6.11 14.23
N GLU A 24 -2.16 7.30 14.81
CA GLU A 24 -1.65 8.50 14.12
C GLU A 24 -0.16 8.39 13.77
N LEU A 25 0.63 7.72 14.61
CA LEU A 25 2.03 7.44 14.30
C LEU A 25 2.11 6.39 13.18
N ALA A 26 1.30 5.35 13.25
CA ALA A 26 1.28 4.29 12.25
C ALA A 26 0.90 4.80 10.85
N ILE A 27 -0.08 5.70 10.75
CA ILE A 27 -0.43 6.41 9.50
C ILE A 27 0.76 7.19 8.96
N ARG A 28 1.43 8.00 9.80
CA ARG A 28 2.58 8.81 9.39
C ARG A 28 3.74 7.97 8.90
N LEU A 29 4.06 6.89 9.61
CA LEU A 29 5.13 5.97 9.22
C LEU A 29 4.80 5.23 7.92
N MET A 30 3.54 4.79 7.73
CA MET A 30 3.16 4.15 6.47
C MET A 30 3.26 5.11 5.27
N ALA A 31 2.82 6.36 5.44
CA ALA A 31 2.98 7.39 4.40
C ALA A 31 4.47 7.63 4.08
N GLN A 32 5.33 7.72 5.09
CA GLN A 32 6.78 7.84 4.91
C GLN A 32 7.37 6.64 4.16
N SER A 33 6.96 5.42 4.49
CA SER A 33 7.41 4.20 3.81
C SER A 33 7.09 4.23 2.30
N ILE A 34 5.90 4.73 1.92
CA ILE A 34 5.55 4.91 0.51
C ILE A 34 6.49 5.89 -0.19
N ASP A 35 6.75 7.04 0.43
CA ASP A 35 7.62 8.05 -0.14
C ASP A 35 9.07 7.55 -0.27
N GLU A 36 9.54 6.75 0.69
CA GLU A 36 10.84 6.07 0.61
C GLU A 36 10.89 4.99 -0.50
N ALA A 37 9.77 4.29 -0.72
CA ALA A 37 9.63 3.29 -1.77
C ALA A 37 9.52 3.89 -3.18
N ARG A 38 9.11 5.16 -3.29
CA ARG A 38 9.09 5.94 -4.55
C ARG A 38 10.48 6.32 -5.07
N ASN A 39 11.55 5.84 -4.45
CA ASN A 39 12.90 6.03 -4.97
C ASN A 39 13.06 5.31 -6.33
N PRO A 40 13.33 6.06 -7.43
CA PRO A 40 13.43 5.49 -8.77
C PRO A 40 14.62 4.53 -8.96
N SER A 41 15.54 4.45 -7.99
CA SER A 41 16.63 3.47 -8.00
C SER A 41 16.20 2.09 -7.47
N LEU A 42 15.00 1.95 -6.91
CA LEU A 42 14.52 0.68 -6.38
C LEU A 42 14.01 -0.25 -7.48
N PRO A 43 14.19 -1.58 -7.33
CA PRO A 43 13.55 -2.54 -8.21
C PRO A 43 12.04 -2.38 -8.18
N TRP A 44 11.43 -2.51 -9.37
CA TRP A 44 9.99 -2.38 -9.58
C TRP A 44 9.09 -3.10 -8.57
N HIS A 45 9.41 -4.35 -8.23
CA HIS A 45 8.62 -5.17 -7.30
C HIS A 45 8.61 -4.62 -5.86
N GLU A 46 9.63 -3.84 -5.47
CA GLU A 46 9.68 -3.21 -4.16
C GLU A 46 8.74 -2.00 -4.09
N LEU A 47 8.66 -1.20 -5.17
CA LEU A 47 7.71 -0.09 -5.30
C LEU A 47 6.26 -0.61 -5.24
N GLN A 48 5.98 -1.70 -5.95
CA GLN A 48 4.68 -2.35 -5.94
C GLN A 48 4.31 -2.89 -4.55
N SER A 49 5.25 -3.55 -3.88
CA SER A 49 5.03 -4.10 -2.53
C SER A 49 4.70 -3.02 -1.51
N ALA A 50 5.37 -1.87 -1.58
CA ALA A 50 5.12 -0.74 -0.69
C ALA A 50 3.74 -0.09 -0.93
N LEU A 51 3.37 0.13 -2.20
CA LEU A 51 2.08 0.74 -2.54
C LEU A 51 0.89 -0.18 -2.21
N ALA A 52 1.01 -1.48 -2.50
CA ALA A 52 -0.01 -2.47 -2.11
C ALA A 52 -0.10 -2.63 -0.59
N GLY A 53 1.05 -2.66 0.10
CA GLY A 53 1.12 -2.70 1.57
C GLY A 53 0.46 -1.49 2.23
N SER A 54 0.63 -0.31 1.65
CA SER A 54 -0.06 0.91 2.10
C SER A 54 -1.57 0.83 1.90
N ALA A 55 -2.05 0.38 0.73
CA ALA A 55 -3.47 0.24 0.47
C ALA A 55 -4.14 -0.69 1.49
N LEU A 56 -3.52 -1.85 1.74
CA LEU A 56 -3.97 -2.81 2.76
C LEU A 56 -3.96 -2.20 4.17
N PHE A 57 -2.91 -1.46 4.52
CA PHE A 57 -2.82 -0.79 5.80
C PHE A 57 -3.97 0.22 5.97
N HIS A 58 -4.19 1.09 4.99
CA HIS A 58 -5.24 2.08 5.10
C HIS A 58 -6.64 1.47 5.16
N GLU A 59 -6.89 0.41 4.39
CA GLU A 59 -8.16 -0.31 4.37
C GLU A 59 -8.45 -1.04 5.69
N TYR A 60 -7.53 -1.90 6.13
CA TYR A 60 -7.79 -2.83 7.22
C TYR A 60 -7.42 -2.27 8.59
N VAL A 61 -6.43 -1.37 8.65
CA VAL A 61 -5.95 -0.79 9.91
C VAL A 61 -6.65 0.52 10.19
N THR A 62 -6.61 1.44 9.22
CA THR A 62 -7.12 2.80 9.43
C THR A 62 -8.57 2.99 9.01
N ARG A 63 -9.18 1.98 8.36
CA ARG A 63 -10.53 2.06 7.77
C ARG A 63 -10.76 3.32 6.93
N ASP A 64 -9.69 3.92 6.43
CA ASP A 64 -9.75 5.07 5.53
C ASP A 64 -9.86 4.50 4.12
N TYR A 65 -11.07 4.06 3.78
CA TYR A 65 -11.35 3.42 2.51
C TYR A 65 -11.10 4.36 1.32
N ALA A 66 -11.24 5.68 1.51
CA ALA A 66 -10.97 6.66 0.47
C ALA A 66 -9.48 6.79 0.16
N LEU A 67 -8.63 6.80 1.20
CA LEU A 67 -7.17 6.80 1.03
C LEU A 67 -6.67 5.46 0.50
N ALA A 68 -7.20 4.34 1.03
CA ALA A 68 -6.88 3.00 0.57
C ALA A 68 -7.19 2.80 -0.92
N PHE A 69 -8.38 3.21 -1.37
CA PHE A 69 -8.78 3.10 -2.77
C PHE A 69 -7.85 3.90 -3.71
N ARG A 70 -7.40 5.09 -3.30
CA ARG A 70 -6.42 5.86 -4.08
C ARG A 70 -5.10 5.11 -4.24
N HIS A 71 -4.59 4.48 -3.17
CA HIS A 71 -3.36 3.69 -3.22
C HIS A 71 -3.50 2.41 -4.05
N TYR A 72 -4.65 1.72 -3.97
CA TYR A 72 -4.94 0.59 -4.85
C TYR A 72 -4.92 1.01 -6.33
N ARG A 73 -5.56 2.14 -6.66
CA ARG A 73 -5.61 2.63 -8.05
C ARG A 73 -4.24 3.00 -8.58
N GLU A 74 -3.41 3.67 -7.77
CA GLU A 74 -2.03 4.01 -8.13
C GLU A 74 -1.20 2.73 -8.38
N SER A 75 -1.27 1.77 -7.46
CA SER A 75 -0.61 0.47 -7.56
C SER A 75 -1.04 -0.31 -8.80
N TYR A 76 -2.34 -0.30 -9.13
CA TYR A 76 -2.90 -1.01 -10.28
C TYR A 76 -2.44 -0.40 -11.61
N ALA A 77 -2.47 0.93 -11.74
CA ALA A 77 -1.99 1.62 -12.94
C ALA A 77 -0.49 1.36 -13.19
N ILE A 78 0.29 1.34 -12.12
CA ILE A 78 1.70 0.96 -12.08
C ILE A 78 1.87 -0.47 -12.61
N LEU A 79 1.15 -1.44 -12.06
CA LEU A 79 1.19 -2.84 -12.49
C LEU A 79 0.83 -3.06 -13.96
N CYS A 80 -0.26 -2.46 -14.42
CA CYS A 80 -0.73 -2.66 -15.80
C CYS A 80 0.15 -1.98 -16.85
N SER A 81 0.97 -0.98 -16.46
CA SER A 81 1.82 -0.24 -17.40
C SER A 81 3.21 -0.85 -17.60
N ASN A 82 3.59 -1.88 -16.84
CA ASN A 82 4.94 -2.44 -16.88
C ASN A 82 5.01 -3.83 -17.53
N ILE A 83 5.79 -3.93 -18.62
CA ILE A 83 6.10 -5.18 -19.30
C ILE A 83 6.95 -6.05 -18.36
N GLY A 84 6.33 -7.07 -17.77
CA GLY A 84 6.97 -7.98 -16.82
C GLY A 84 6.28 -8.09 -15.45
N ALA A 85 5.25 -7.29 -15.19
CA ALA A 85 4.36 -7.53 -14.06
C ALA A 85 3.63 -8.87 -14.22
N ASP A 86 3.56 -9.66 -13.14
CA ASP A 86 2.74 -10.88 -13.15
C ASP A 86 1.26 -10.47 -13.25
N SER A 87 0.59 -10.95 -14.30
CA SER A 87 -0.82 -10.66 -14.54
C SER A 87 -1.71 -11.14 -13.40
N ARG A 88 -1.27 -12.14 -12.62
CA ARG A 88 -1.98 -12.62 -11.42
C ARG A 88 -1.99 -11.60 -10.30
N GLU A 89 -0.86 -10.93 -10.07
CA GLU A 89 -0.78 -9.89 -9.03
C GLU A 89 -1.64 -8.66 -9.40
N SER A 90 -1.71 -8.35 -10.69
CA SER A 90 -2.60 -7.29 -11.21
C SER A 90 -4.07 -7.63 -11.00
N LEU A 91 -4.47 -8.89 -11.20
CA LEU A 91 -5.83 -9.37 -10.99
C LEU A 91 -6.21 -9.35 -9.50
N SER A 92 -5.38 -9.91 -8.63
CA SER A 92 -5.64 -9.90 -7.18
C SER A 92 -5.73 -8.49 -6.62
N LEU A 93 -4.91 -7.56 -7.13
CA LEU A 93 -5.00 -6.16 -6.70
C LEU A 93 -6.29 -5.47 -7.19
N ALA A 94 -6.77 -5.81 -8.39
CA ALA A 94 -8.05 -5.31 -8.90
C ALA A 94 -9.23 -5.80 -8.05
N GLU A 95 -9.20 -7.05 -7.59
CA GLU A 95 -10.20 -7.61 -6.67
C GLU A 95 -10.20 -6.87 -5.33
N CYS A 96 -9.03 -6.66 -4.71
CA CYS A 96 -8.92 -5.88 -3.48
C CYS A 96 -9.40 -4.43 -3.66
N MET A 97 -9.10 -3.81 -4.81
CA MET A 97 -9.55 -2.46 -5.13
C MET A 97 -11.08 -2.38 -5.22
N ALA A 98 -11.73 -3.33 -5.90
CA ALA A 98 -13.18 -3.39 -6.03
C ALA A 98 -13.88 -3.63 -4.67
N ASP A 99 -13.31 -4.50 -3.83
CA ASP A 99 -13.81 -4.71 -2.47
C ASP A 99 -13.68 -3.44 -1.61
N CYS A 100 -12.56 -2.71 -1.74
CA CYS A 100 -12.34 -1.44 -1.06
C CYS A 100 -13.34 -0.36 -1.52
N GLU A 101 -13.62 -0.28 -2.82
CA GLU A 101 -14.62 0.62 -3.41
C GLU A 101 -16.02 0.36 -2.85
N LYS A 102 -16.40 -0.91 -2.73
CA LYS A 102 -17.67 -1.30 -2.11
C LYS A 102 -17.76 -0.81 -0.66
N LYS A 103 -16.72 -1.06 0.14
CA LYS A 103 -16.65 -0.60 1.55
C LYS A 103 -16.72 0.93 1.66
N LEU A 104 -16.10 1.65 0.72
CA LEU A 104 -16.16 3.11 0.66
C LEU A 104 -17.59 3.60 0.38
N ASN A 105 -18.28 3.00 -0.59
CA ASN A 105 -19.66 3.33 -0.91
C ASN A 105 -20.61 3.03 0.27
N ASP A 106 -20.44 1.88 0.92
CA ASP A 106 -21.23 1.50 2.10
C ASP A 106 -20.99 2.42 3.31
N ALA A 107 -19.81 3.04 3.41
CA ALA A 107 -19.47 3.98 4.49
C ALA A 107 -19.97 5.42 4.24
N THR A 108 -20.41 5.75 3.03
CA THR A 108 -20.80 7.10 2.60
C THR A 108 -22.27 7.23 2.22
N GLY A 109 -22.99 6.12 2.05
CA GLY A 109 -24.45 6.06 1.89
C GLY A 109 -25.21 5.92 3.20
#